data_AF-A0A1G9EMX0-F1
#
_entry.id   AF-A0A1G9EMX0-F1
#
_cell.length_a   1.000
_cell.length_b   1.000
_cell.length_c   1.000
_cell.angle_alpha   90.00
_cell.angle_beta   90.00
_cell.angle_gamma   90.00
#
_symmetry.space_group_name_H-M   'P 1'
#
loop_
_entity.id
_entity.type
_entity.pdbx_description
1 polymer ?
#
loop_
_entity_poly.entity_id
_entity_poly.type
_entity_poly.pdbx_seq_one_letter_code
_entity_poly.pdbx_strand_id
1 'polypeptide(L)'
;MNDQQTKGGPVARAAAMLCQDPAFRLYLDRRRRYKHAMREADLPDGTHNAQDARDWLCAACQVQSRAELDHNPAAAAAFRQIRNRFNSWRAKNKEQA
;
A
#
# COMPACT_ATOMS: atom_id res chain seq x y z
N MET A 1 -24.98 -15.00 -14.24
CA MET A 1 -23.63 -15.14 -13.65
C MET A 1 -23.60 -14.29 -12.39
N ASN A 2 -23.50 -14.91 -11.21
CA ASN A 2 -23.54 -14.22 -9.93
C ASN A 2 -22.17 -13.59 -9.62
N ASP A 3 -21.99 -12.33 -9.97
CA ASP A 3 -20.95 -11.47 -9.40
C ASP A 3 -21.30 -11.22 -7.91
N GLN A 4 -20.96 -12.19 -7.05
CA GLN A 4 -20.75 -11.92 -5.63
C GLN A 4 -19.52 -11.02 -5.53
N GLN A 5 -19.72 -9.75 -5.88
CA GLN A 5 -18.79 -8.67 -5.63
C GLN A 5 -18.55 -8.69 -4.11
N THR A 6 -17.48 -9.36 -3.70
CA THR A 6 -17.03 -9.46 -2.32
C THR A 6 -16.94 -8.04 -1.80
N LYS A 7 -17.99 -7.62 -1.06
CA LYS A 7 -18.08 -6.27 -0.53
C LYS A 7 -16.92 -6.13 0.42
N GLY A 8 -15.83 -5.52 -0.05
CA GLY A 8 -14.64 -5.31 0.73
C GLY A 8 -15.06 -4.68 2.06
N GLY A 9 -14.72 -5.35 3.15
CA GLY A 9 -15.06 -4.91 4.48
C GLY A 9 -14.30 -3.64 4.86
N PRO A 10 -14.37 -3.23 6.13
CA PRO A 10 -13.72 -2.02 6.60
C PRO A 10 -12.21 -1.99 6.32
N VAL A 11 -11.52 -3.13 6.37
CA VAL A 11 -10.07 -3.21 6.11
C VAL A 11 -9.76 -3.03 4.64
N ALA A 12 -10.51 -3.69 3.74
CA ALA A 12 -10.35 -3.54 2.30
C ALA A 12 -10.58 -2.09 1.84
N ARG A 13 -11.56 -1.39 2.42
CA ARG A 13 -11.81 0.02 2.13
C ARG A 13 -10.68 0.92 2.62
N ALA A 14 -10.21 0.71 3.85
CA ALA A 14 -9.08 1.45 4.39
C ALA A 14 -7.81 1.24 3.55
N ALA A 15 -7.57 0.01 3.09
CA ALA A 15 -6.50 -0.32 2.16
C ALA A 15 -6.64 0.43 0.83
N ALA A 16 -7.84 0.44 0.24
CA ALA A 16 -8.10 1.17 -1.00
C ALA A 16 -7.84 2.68 -0.87
N MET A 17 -8.29 3.30 0.22
CA MET A 17 -8.02 4.71 0.52
C MET A 17 -6.52 4.97 0.66
N LEU A 18 -5.79 4.08 1.35
CA LEU A 18 -4.34 4.19 1.51
C LEU A 18 -3.61 4.11 0.16
N CYS A 19 -4.02 3.22 -0.75
CA CYS A 19 -3.43 3.13 -2.09
C CYS A 19 -3.68 4.39 -2.94
N GLN A 20 -4.79 5.10 -2.69
CA GLN A 20 -5.09 6.35 -3.37
C GLN A 20 -4.28 7.53 -2.83
N ASP A 21 -3.77 7.46 -1.61
CA ASP A 21 -3.00 8.52 -0.97
C ASP A 21 -1.65 8.76 -1.68
N PRO A 22 -1.36 10.00 -2.12
CA PRO A 22 -0.13 10.31 -2.86
C PRO A 22 1.12 10.16 -1.99
N ALA A 23 1.04 10.41 -0.67
CA ALA A 23 2.18 10.22 0.22
C ALA A 23 2.51 8.73 0.39
N PHE A 24 1.50 7.84 0.34
CA PHE A 24 1.73 6.40 0.33
C PHE A 24 2.43 5.94 -0.94
N ARG A 25 2.06 6.49 -2.10
CA ARG A 25 2.75 6.21 -3.39
C ARG A 25 4.22 6.65 -3.33
N LEU A 26 4.49 7.83 -2.79
CA LEU A 26 5.84 8.34 -2.57
C LEU A 26 6.68 7.43 -1.65
N TYR A 27 6.06 6.91 -0.58
CA TYR A 27 6.71 5.93 0.30
C TYR A 27 7.12 4.66 -0.46
N LEU A 28 6.27 4.17 -1.36
CA LEU A 28 6.57 2.99 -2.19
C LEU A 28 7.68 3.27 -3.20
N ASP A 29 7.66 4.42 -3.86
CA ASP A 29 8.73 4.84 -4.77
C ASP A 29 10.09 4.81 -4.06
N ARG A 30 10.21 5.47 -2.90
CA ARG A 30 11.46 5.48 -2.12
C ARG A 30 11.89 4.10 -1.67
N ARG A 31 10.95 3.26 -1.25
CA ARG A 31 11.24 1.88 -0.83
C ARG A 31 11.72 1.03 -2.01
N ARG A 32 11.13 1.18 -3.19
CA ARG A 32 11.53 0.45 -4.39
C ARG A 32 12.89 0.91 -4.89
N ARG A 33 13.16 2.22 -4.89
CA ARG A 33 14.52 2.77 -5.16
C ARG A 33 15.56 2.11 -4.28
N TYR A 34 15.33 2.09 -2.97
CA TYR A 34 16.26 1.49 -2.02
C TYR A 34 16.47 -0.01 -2.28
N LYS A 35 15.39 -0.77 -2.53
CA LYS A 35 15.48 -2.22 -2.78
C LYS A 35 16.20 -2.57 -4.07
N HIS A 36 16.03 -1.77 -5.12
CA HIS A 36 16.64 -2.01 -6.44
C HIS A 36 17.94 -1.24 -6.65
N ALA A 37 18.44 -0.52 -5.63
CA ALA A 37 19.59 0.39 -5.73
C ALA A 37 19.48 1.35 -6.93
N MET A 38 18.25 1.78 -7.26
CA MET A 38 17.96 2.69 -8.37
C MET A 38 18.14 4.14 -7.93
N ARG A 39 18.62 4.98 -8.84
CA ARG A 39 18.75 6.42 -8.60
C ARG A 39 17.42 7.12 -8.87
N GLU A 40 17.29 8.35 -8.39
CA GLU A 40 16.10 9.18 -8.65
C GLU A 40 15.80 9.36 -10.14
N ALA A 41 16.85 9.38 -10.98
CA ALA A 41 16.74 9.46 -12.42
C ALA A 41 16.12 8.19 -13.06
N ASP A 42 16.30 7.02 -12.43
CA ASP A 42 15.83 5.73 -12.96
C ASP A 42 14.38 5.43 -12.52
N LEU A 43 13.92 6.02 -11.41
CA LEU A 43 12.55 5.89 -10.91
C LEU A 43 12.09 7.21 -10.28
N PRO A 44 11.53 8.18 -11.02
CA PRO A 44 11.08 9.45 -10.46
C PRO A 44 9.91 9.30 -9.46
N ASP A 45 9.72 10.28 -8.59
CA ASP A 45 8.66 10.22 -7.58
C ASP A 45 7.29 10.37 -8.27
N GLY A 46 6.35 9.49 -7.93
CA GLY A 46 5.05 9.42 -8.61
C GLY A 46 4.99 8.39 -9.75
N THR A 47 5.99 7.53 -9.88
CA THR A 47 5.94 6.40 -10.84
C THR A 47 4.91 5.35 -10.40
N HIS A 48 4.70 5.18 -9.09
CA HIS A 48 3.66 4.28 -8.59
C HIS A 48 2.27 4.94 -8.66
N ASN A 49 1.35 4.27 -9.36
CA ASN A 49 -0.07 4.62 -9.35
C ASN A 49 -0.81 3.85 -8.24
N ALA A 50 -2.11 4.13 -8.08
CA ALA A 50 -2.95 3.45 -7.07
C ALA A 50 -3.06 1.93 -7.30
N GLN A 51 -2.89 1.46 -8.52
CA GLN A 51 -2.97 0.05 -8.89
C GLN A 51 -1.68 -0.70 -8.53
N ASP A 52 -0.51 -0.10 -8.75
CA ASP A 52 0.77 -0.62 -8.25
C ASP A 52 0.78 -0.66 -6.72
N ALA A 53 0.27 0.40 -6.06
CA ALA A 53 0.16 0.42 -4.60
C ALA A 53 -0.74 -0.69 -4.07
N ARG A 54 -1.83 -1.00 -4.79
CA ARG A 54 -2.70 -2.14 -4.48
C ARG A 54 -1.97 -3.46 -4.67
N ASP A 55 -1.31 -3.65 -5.80
CA ASP A 55 -0.62 -4.90 -6.13
C ASP A 55 0.47 -5.21 -5.09
N TRP A 56 1.28 -4.20 -4.77
CA TRP A 56 2.27 -4.28 -3.72
C TRP A 56 1.65 -4.62 -2.36
N LEU A 57 0.52 -4.00 -2.02
CA LEU A 57 -0.15 -4.26 -0.75
C LEU A 57 -0.70 -5.70 -0.69
N CYS A 58 -1.30 -6.18 -1.77
CA CYS A 58 -1.75 -7.56 -1.92
C CYS A 58 -0.58 -8.54 -1.74
N ALA A 59 0.52 -8.33 -2.46
CA ALA A 59 1.74 -9.14 -2.34
C ALA A 59 2.33 -9.11 -0.92
N ALA A 60 2.38 -7.94 -0.29
CA ALA A 60 2.92 -7.76 1.06
C ALA A 60 2.03 -8.40 2.15
N CYS A 61 0.71 -8.44 1.92
CA CYS A 61 -0.24 -9.09 2.83
C CYS A 61 -0.50 -10.56 2.46
N GLN A 62 0.18 -11.09 1.44
CA GLN A 62 0.02 -12.45 0.90
C GLN A 62 -1.43 -12.79 0.52
N VAL A 63 -2.13 -11.83 -0.10
CA VAL A 63 -3.49 -11.98 -0.60
C VAL A 63 -3.53 -11.62 -2.08
N GLN A 64 -4.50 -12.16 -2.81
CA GLN A 64 -4.68 -11.84 -4.23
C GLN A 64 -5.57 -10.59 -4.39
N SER A 65 -6.50 -10.39 -3.46
CA SER A 65 -7.44 -9.27 -3.46
C SER A 65 -7.53 -8.57 -2.11
N ARG A 66 -7.73 -7.25 -2.14
CA ARG A 66 -7.99 -6.45 -0.92
C ARG A 66 -9.20 -6.95 -0.14
N ALA A 67 -10.18 -7.57 -0.81
CA ALA A 67 -11.35 -8.13 -0.14
C ALA A 67 -10.98 -9.25 0.83
N GLU A 68 -9.90 -9.99 0.57
CA GLU A 68 -9.42 -11.06 1.45
C GLU A 68 -8.81 -10.53 2.75
N LEU A 69 -8.43 -9.24 2.82
CA LEU A 69 -7.90 -8.62 4.03
C LEU A 69 -8.89 -8.71 5.20
N ASP A 70 -10.20 -8.64 4.92
CA ASP A 70 -11.24 -8.74 5.96
C ASP A 70 -11.53 -10.20 6.37
N HIS A 71 -11.20 -11.17 5.51
CA HIS A 71 -11.42 -12.59 5.78
C HIS A 71 -10.19 -13.28 6.39
N ASN A 72 -9.00 -12.70 6.19
CA ASN A 72 -7.74 -13.24 6.68
C ASN A 72 -7.15 -12.35 7.79
N PRO A 73 -7.23 -12.76 9.08
CA PRO A 73 -6.70 -11.97 10.19
C PRO A 73 -5.18 -11.77 10.11
N ALA A 74 -4.44 -12.69 9.49
CA ALA A 74 -2.99 -12.54 9.28
C ALA A 74 -2.70 -11.43 8.26
N ALA A 75 -3.48 -11.38 7.17
CA ALA A 75 -3.38 -10.32 6.18
C ALA A 75 -3.77 -8.96 6.77
N ALA A 76 -4.82 -8.90 7.60
CA ALA A 76 -5.19 -7.70 8.35
C ALA A 76 -4.07 -7.23 9.30
N ALA A 77 -3.39 -8.15 9.98
CA ALA A 77 -2.25 -7.84 10.83
C ALA A 77 -1.07 -7.29 10.02
N ALA A 78 -0.75 -7.88 8.87
CA ALA A 78 0.26 -7.37 7.94
C ALA A 78 -0.08 -5.95 7.46
N PHE A 79 -1.33 -5.71 7.06
CA PHE A 79 -1.80 -4.37 6.68
C PHE A 79 -1.62 -3.34 7.81
N ARG A 80 -1.96 -3.71 9.06
CA ARG A 80 -1.76 -2.82 10.22
C ARG A 80 -0.27 -2.48 10.40
N GLN A 81 0.63 -3.43 10.25
CA GLN A 81 2.07 -3.18 10.34
C GLN A 81 2.56 -2.24 9.24
N ILE A 82 2.11 -2.43 8.00
CA ILE A 82 2.42 -1.56 6.87
C ILE A 82 1.91 -0.14 7.15
N ARG A 83 0.66 0.00 7.59
CA ARG A 83 0.06 1.29 7.93
C ARG A 83 0.82 2.00 9.03
N ASN A 84 1.27 1.28 10.07
CA ASN A 84 2.06 1.86 11.15
C ASN A 84 3.43 2.33 10.64
N ARG A 85 4.13 1.53 9.83
CA ARG A 85 5.41 1.93 9.21
C ARG A 85 5.25 3.16 8.33
N PHE A 86 4.19 3.20 7.52
CA PHE A 86 3.86 4.37 6.71
C PHE A 86 3.58 5.59 7.57
N ASN A 87 2.78 5.46 8.63
CA ASN A 87 2.50 6.58 9.54
C ASN A 87 3.77 7.12 10.21
N SER A 88 4.67 6.24 10.67
CA SER A 88 5.96 6.64 11.23
C SER A 88 6.84 7.34 10.19
N TRP A 89 6.90 6.83 8.97
CA TRP A 89 7.61 7.48 7.86
C TRP A 89 6.99 8.84 7.52
N ARG A 90 5.65 8.91 7.47
CA ARG A 90 4.90 10.13 7.18
C ARG A 90 5.13 11.17 8.26
N ALA A 91 5.14 10.81 9.54
CA ALA A 91 5.47 11.72 10.63
C ALA A 91 6.85 12.35 10.43
N LYS A 92 7.87 11.51 10.16
CA LYS A 92 9.23 11.98 9.90
C LYS A 92 9.36 12.87 8.66
N ASN A 93 8.57 12.63 7.60
CA ASN A 93 8.59 13.45 6.39
C ASN A 93 7.75 14.72 6.53
N LYS A 94 6.73 14.72 7.40
CA LYS A 94 5.86 15.88 7.65
C LYS A 94 6.56 16.94 8.50
N GLU A 95 7.57 16.57 9.29
CA GLU A 95 8.46 17.51 9.99
C GLU A 95 9.49 18.20 9.07
N GLN A 96 9.61 17.78 7.80
CA GLN A 96 10.51 18.39 6.82
C GLN A 96 9.78 19.26 5.78
N ALA A 97 8.49 19.53 5.97
CA ALA A 97 7.66 20.36 5.08
C ALA A 97 7.30 21.70 5.73
#